data_AF-A0A7J4TPJ0-F1
#
_entry.id   AF-A0A7J4TPJ0-F1
#
_cell.length_a   1.000
_cell.length_b   1.000
_cell.length_c   1.000
_cell.angle_alpha   90.00
_cell.angle_beta   90.00
_cell.angle_gamma   90.00
#
_symmetry.space_group_name_H-M   'P 1'
#
loop_
_entity.id
_entity.type
_entity.pdbx_description
1 polymer ?
#
loop_
_entity_poly.entity_id
_entity_poly.type
_entity_poly.pdbx_seq_one_letter_code
_entity_poly.pdbx_strand_id
1 'polypeptide(L)'
;SQVSMNLRDVEQCPMHVAFEACKSIASDHGIEVPGSELVGLVPLSAMLESGAWYADESTTDEDSIVLAAIQGLGLDQLGRFDPNERIIEYALKGALNQ
;
A
#
# COMPACT_ATOMS: atom_id res chain seq x y z
N SER A 1 -0.69 -16.39 11.04
CA SER A 1 0.75 -16.26 10.69
C SER A 1 0.93 -15.10 9.74
N GLN A 2 2.16 -14.58 9.60
CA GLN A 2 2.46 -13.45 8.70
C GLN A 2 3.68 -13.79 7.84
N VAL A 3 3.70 -13.30 6.60
CA VAL A 3 4.90 -13.22 5.77
C VAL A 3 5.49 -11.84 5.96
N SER A 4 6.58 -11.73 6.72
CA SER A 4 7.28 -10.46 6.94
C SER A 4 8.37 -10.28 5.87
N MET A 5 8.45 -9.09 5.29
CA MET A 5 9.41 -8.77 4.24
C MET A 5 9.88 -7.32 4.32
N ASN A 6 11.09 -7.07 3.81
CA ASN A 6 11.60 -5.73 3.56
C ASN A 6 11.75 -5.54 2.05
N LEU A 7 11.02 -4.57 1.49
CA LEU A 7 11.20 -4.15 0.10
C LEU A 7 12.36 -3.16 0.03
N ARG A 8 13.48 -3.61 -0.52
CA ARG A 8 14.72 -2.81 -0.58
C ARG A 8 14.66 -1.70 -1.62
N ASP A 9 13.95 -1.96 -2.70
CA ASP A 9 13.77 -1.05 -3.82
C ASP A 9 12.35 -1.27 -4.37
N VAL A 10 11.49 -0.29 -4.12
CA VAL A 10 10.07 -0.35 -4.47
C VAL A 10 9.82 0.03 -5.93
N GLU A 11 10.79 0.63 -6.62
CA GLU A 11 10.69 0.90 -8.07
C GLU A 11 10.95 -0.40 -8.86
N GLN A 12 11.86 -1.25 -8.37
CA GLN A 12 12.11 -2.57 -8.96
C GLN A 12 11.10 -3.63 -8.53
N CYS A 13 10.63 -3.56 -7.28
CA CYS A 13 9.63 -4.47 -6.73
C CYS A 13 8.52 -3.68 -6.03
N PRO A 14 7.50 -3.22 -6.77
CA PRO A 14 6.40 -2.47 -6.21
C PRO A 14 5.59 -3.26 -5.18
N MET A 15 4.98 -2.55 -4.23
CA MET A 15 4.28 -3.19 -3.11
C MET A 15 3.13 -4.08 -3.56
N HIS A 16 2.35 -3.64 -4.56
CA HIS A 16 1.25 -4.42 -5.12
C HIS A 16 1.73 -5.76 -5.71
N VAL A 17 2.89 -5.78 -6.38
CA VAL A 17 3.47 -7.02 -6.91
C VAL A 17 3.83 -7.99 -5.79
N ALA A 18 4.48 -7.50 -4.73
CA ALA A 18 4.87 -8.32 -3.59
C ALA A 18 3.63 -8.89 -2.85
N PHE A 19 2.60 -8.07 -2.67
CA PHE A 19 1.35 -8.47 -2.02
C PHE A 19 0.55 -9.48 -2.85
N GLU A 20 0.35 -9.21 -4.15
CA GLU A 20 -0.38 -10.12 -5.03
C GLU A 20 0.36 -11.44 -5.25
N ALA A 21 1.70 -11.45 -5.24
CA ALA A 21 2.47 -12.69 -5.25
C ALA A 21 2.19 -13.54 -3.99
N CYS A 22 2.13 -12.93 -2.81
CA CYS A 22 1.76 -13.63 -1.58
C CYS A 22 0.32 -14.15 -1.62
N LYS A 23 -0.62 -13.34 -2.13
CA LYS A 23 -2.02 -13.74 -2.33
C LYS A 23 -2.14 -14.93 -3.28
N SER A 24 -1.45 -14.88 -4.42
CA SER A 24 -1.45 -15.96 -5.41
C SER A 24 -0.96 -17.27 -4.80
N ILE A 25 0.18 -17.25 -4.12
CA ILE A 25 0.75 -18.46 -3.50
C ILE A 25 -0.17 -19.00 -2.41
N ALA A 26 -0.73 -18.14 -1.55
CA ALA A 26 -1.67 -18.59 -0.52
C ALA A 26 -2.94 -19.20 -1.13
N SER A 27 -3.47 -18.60 -2.20
CA SER A 27 -4.64 -19.06 -2.93
C SER A 27 -4.42 -20.44 -3.56
N ASP A 28 -3.23 -20.72 -4.09
CA ASP A 28 -2.86 -22.06 -4.60
C ASP A 28 -2.95 -23.14 -3.51
N HIS A 29 -2.90 -22.75 -2.23
CA HIS A 29 -3.07 -23.61 -1.07
C HIS A 29 -4.47 -23.51 -0.42
N GLY A 30 -5.42 -22.80 -1.04
CA GLY A 30 -6.77 -22.60 -0.51
C GLY A 30 -6.82 -21.71 0.73
N ILE A 31 -5.85 -20.81 0.88
CA ILE A 31 -5.73 -19.88 2.01
C ILE A 31 -5.92 -18.46 1.49
N GLU A 32 -6.75 -17.68 2.19
CA GLU A 32 -6.94 -16.27 1.90
C GLU A 32 -5.94 -15.41 2.67
N VAL A 33 -5.44 -14.35 2.03
CA VAL A 33 -4.64 -13.30 2.67
C VAL A 33 -5.58 -12.13 2.97
N PRO A 34 -5.94 -11.88 4.25
CA PRO A 34 -6.98 -10.91 4.60
C PRO A 34 -6.55 -9.45 4.45
N GLY A 35 -5.25 -9.17 4.33
CA GLY A 35 -4.71 -7.82 4.22
C GLY A 35 -3.22 -7.78 4.49
N SER A 36 -2.68 -6.58 4.60
CA SER A 36 -1.28 -6.35 4.93
C SER A 36 -1.11 -5.25 5.97
N GLU A 37 0.10 -5.13 6.51
CA GLU A 37 0.47 -4.09 7.45
C GLU A 37 1.76 -3.42 6.97
N LEU A 38 1.76 -2.09 6.97
CA LEU A 38 2.96 -1.30 6.72
C LEU A 38 3.60 -0.87 8.04
N VAL A 39 4.85 -1.26 8.25
CA VAL A 39 5.63 -0.87 9.43
C VAL A 39 6.41 0.41 9.13
N GLY A 40 6.15 1.47 9.91
CA GLY A 40 6.80 2.77 9.75
C GLY A 40 6.07 3.69 8.77
N LEU A 41 6.84 4.40 7.95
CA LEU A 41 6.36 5.36 6.96
C LEU A 41 6.69 4.87 5.54
N VAL A 42 5.90 5.33 4.57
CA VAL A 42 6.06 4.98 3.15
C VAL A 42 6.16 6.23 2.28
N PRO A 43 6.98 6.25 1.22
CA PRO A 43 6.96 7.32 0.23
C PRO A 43 5.61 7.39 -0.49
N LEU A 44 5.14 8.60 -0.78
CA LEU A 44 3.93 8.84 -1.57
C LEU A 44 4.03 8.19 -2.95
N SER A 45 5.19 8.27 -3.61
CA SER A 45 5.40 7.67 -4.93
C SER A 45 5.08 6.17 -4.96
N ALA A 46 5.49 5.41 -3.93
CA ALA A 46 5.24 3.97 -3.85
C ALA A 46 3.74 3.66 -3.66
N MET A 47 3.03 4.52 -2.91
CA MET A 47 1.58 4.44 -2.76
C MET A 47 0.88 4.77 -4.08
N LEU A 48 1.34 5.78 -4.81
CA LEU A 48 0.76 6.15 -6.11
C LEU A 48 0.97 5.08 -7.17
N GLU A 49 2.17 4.50 -7.25
CA GLU A 49 2.47 3.40 -8.16
C GLU A 49 1.59 2.17 -7.86
N SER A 50 1.44 1.82 -6.58
CA SER A 50 0.58 0.69 -6.20
C SER A 50 -0.89 1.00 -6.39
N GLY A 51 -1.31 2.22 -6.09
CA GLY A 51 -2.68 2.68 -6.28
C GLY A 51 -3.10 2.69 -7.73
N ALA A 52 -2.22 3.13 -8.63
CA ALA A 52 -2.49 3.14 -10.07
C ALA A 52 -2.71 1.73 -10.63
N TRP A 53 -2.13 0.70 -10.01
CA TRP A 53 -2.38 -0.70 -10.37
C TRP A 53 -3.78 -1.17 -9.95
N TYR A 54 -4.28 -0.71 -8.80
CA TYR A 54 -5.59 -1.08 -8.27
C TYR A 54 -6.74 -0.19 -8.76
N ALA A 55 -6.44 1.06 -9.15
CA ALA A 55 -7.42 2.03 -9.59
C ALA A 55 -7.89 1.77 -11.02
N ASP A 56 -9.09 2.24 -11.35
CA ASP A 56 -9.55 2.31 -12.73
C ASP A 56 -8.65 3.24 -13.56
N GLU A 57 -8.41 2.93 -14.83
CA GLU A 57 -7.55 3.70 -15.74
C GLU A 57 -7.95 5.19 -15.87
N SER A 58 -9.20 5.52 -15.57
CA SER A 58 -9.70 6.92 -15.60
C SER A 58 -9.39 7.72 -14.34
N THR A 59 -8.90 7.08 -13.28
CA THR A 59 -8.58 7.71 -12.00
C THR A 59 -7.30 8.51 -12.13
N THR A 60 -7.39 9.82 -11.93
CA THR A 60 -6.26 10.76 -12.05
C THR A 60 -6.00 11.58 -10.79
N ASP A 61 -6.94 11.55 -9.84
CA ASP A 61 -6.85 12.23 -8.57
C ASP A 61 -5.92 11.48 -7.59
N GLU A 62 -5.00 12.21 -6.96
CA GLU A 62 -3.98 11.65 -6.06
C GLU A 62 -4.61 10.94 -4.86
N ASP A 63 -5.59 11.58 -4.21
CA ASP A 63 -6.27 11.03 -3.03
C ASP A 63 -7.00 9.73 -3.36
N SER A 64 -7.65 9.67 -4.53
CA SER A 64 -8.35 8.50 -5.04
C SER A 64 -7.38 7.36 -5.37
N ILE A 65 -6.22 7.66 -5.96
CA ILE A 65 -5.17 6.67 -6.23
C ILE A 65 -4.60 6.13 -4.92
N VAL A 66 -4.32 7.01 -3.94
CA VAL A 66 -3.87 6.59 -2.61
C VAL A 66 -4.91 5.72 -1.92
N LEU A 67 -6.19 6.07 -2.00
CA LEU A 67 -7.28 5.26 -1.47
C LEU A 67 -7.33 3.87 -2.12
N ALA A 68 -7.17 3.79 -3.44
CA ALA A 68 -7.10 2.53 -4.16
C ALA A 68 -5.90 1.67 -3.70
N ALA A 69 -4.75 2.29 -3.43
CA ALA A 69 -3.59 1.58 -2.87
C ALA A 69 -3.89 0.99 -1.50
N ILE A 70 -4.53 1.76 -0.61
CA ILE A 70 -4.87 1.34 0.75
C ILE A 70 -5.79 0.13 0.73
N GLN A 71 -6.86 0.20 -0.08
CA GLN A 71 -7.84 -0.87 -0.22
C GLN A 71 -7.24 -2.09 -0.92
N GLY A 72 -6.51 -1.88 -2.01
CA GLY A 72 -5.94 -2.94 -2.82
C GLY A 72 -4.85 -3.75 -2.08
N LEU A 73 -3.99 -3.07 -1.34
CA LEU A 73 -2.99 -3.68 -0.48
C LEU A 73 -3.59 -4.22 0.84
N GLY A 74 -4.87 -3.94 1.12
CA GLY A 74 -5.55 -4.31 2.36
C GLY A 74 -4.88 -3.73 3.61
N LEU A 75 -4.35 -2.50 3.53
CA LEU A 75 -3.67 -1.82 4.63
C LEU A 75 -4.63 -1.38 5.75
N ASP A 76 -5.92 -1.29 5.44
CA ASP A 76 -7.00 -0.94 6.35
C ASP A 76 -7.70 -2.14 7.00
N GLN A 77 -7.30 -3.37 6.64
CA GLN A 77 -7.96 -4.61 7.08
C GLN A 77 -7.51 -5.07 8.46
N LEU A 78 -6.24 -4.83 8.82
CA LEU A 78 -5.66 -5.24 10.10
C LEU A 78 -5.71 -4.14 11.17
N GLY A 79 -5.98 -2.90 10.75
CA GLY A 79 -6.05 -1.74 11.62
C GLY A 79 -6.29 -0.45 10.83
N ARG A 80 -6.44 0.67 11.53
CA ARG A 80 -6.60 1.98 10.87
C ARG A 80 -5.30 2.38 10.16
N PHE A 81 -5.38 2.62 8.85
CA PHE A 81 -4.34 3.30 8.09
C PHE A 81 -4.70 4.77 7.92
N ASP A 82 -3.92 5.68 8.54
CA ASP A 82 -4.08 7.12 8.33
C ASP A 82 -3.02 7.62 7.33
N PRO A 83 -3.40 8.02 6.11
CA PRO A 83 -2.45 8.47 5.10
C PRO A 83 -1.61 9.66 5.58
N ASN A 84 -2.17 10.55 6.39
CA ASN A 84 -1.48 11.76 6.86
C ASN A 84 -0.39 11.46 7.90
N GLU A 85 -0.45 10.30 8.55
CA GLU A 85 0.55 9.86 9.53
C GLU A 85 1.49 8.80 8.97
N ARG A 86 1.11 8.11 7.89
CA ARG A 86 1.85 6.97 7.33
C ARG A 86 2.60 7.28 6.04
N ILE A 87 2.16 8.27 5.27
CA ILE A 87 2.83 8.70 4.05
C ILE A 87 3.78 9.85 4.38
N ILE A 88 5.06 9.71 4.03
CA ILE A 88 6.14 10.64 4.42
C ILE A 88 5.80 12.08 4.00
N GLU A 89 5.45 12.28 2.74
CA GLU A 89 5.19 13.60 2.16
C GLU A 89 3.94 14.25 2.76
N TYR A 90 2.92 13.47 3.12
CA TYR A 90 1.72 13.99 3.78
C TYR A 90 2.01 14.39 5.23
N ALA A 91 2.72 13.53 5.97
CA ALA A 91 3.16 13.83 7.33
C ALA A 91 4.05 15.10 7.38
N LEU A 92 4.94 15.28 6.40
CA LEU A 92 5.77 16.48 6.28
C LEU A 92 4.94 17.73 5.98
N LYS A 93 3.98 17.66 5.04
CA LYS A 93 3.06 18.78 4.76
C LYS A 93 2.27 19.16 6.02
N GLY A 94 1.78 18.19 6.77
CA GLY A 94 1.07 18.42 8.03
C GLY A 94 1.95 19.06 9.13
N ALA A 95 3.23 18.70 9.20
CA ALA A 95 4.18 19.27 10.16
C ALA A 95 4.62 20.70 9.79
N LEU A 96 4.73 21.01 8.50
CA LEU A 96 5.14 22.35 8.02
C LEU A 96 4.01 23.39 8.06
N ASN A 97 2.75 22.94 8.07
CA ASN A 97 1.56 23.81 8.14
C ASN A 97 1.10 24.09 9.59
N GLN A 98 1.88 23.66 10.59
CA GLN A 98 1.69 23.96 12.02
C GLN A 98 2.68 25.05 12.47
#